data_AF-A0A7X2PT06-F1
#
_entry.id   AF-A0A7X2PT06-F1
#
_cell.length_a   1.000
_cell.length_b   1.000
_cell.length_c   1.000
_cell.angle_alpha   90.00
_cell.angle_beta   90.00
_cell.angle_gamma   90.00
#
_symmetry.space_group_name_H-M   'P 1'
#
loop_
_entity.id
_entity.type
_entity.pdbx_description
1 polymer ?
#
loop_
_entity_poly.entity_id
_entity_poly.type
_entity_poly.pdbx_seq_one_letter_code
_entity_poly.pdbx_strand_id
1 'polypeptide(L)'
;MPRHSSFVFLLVLALVARAETLDRIAVTVGKYVISEQDLVRDIRVSAFLDGTAPGFDGTQRRKAADRLIDQYLVLQDATETHATLPPAGSATPLLTPLKARYASEAEYRAALDKAGISDAGLQTHLLTGLRMLRYTNVRFRPQMQVSEEGLRAYFEALMSQNPNAPAQSFEESRGQVEKLLTDQQTMQSLDDWLKMMRGETQILYREAVFR
;
A
#
# COMPACT_ATOMS: atom_id res chain seq x y z
N MET A 1 1.23 -21.55 79.04
CA MET A 1 0.40 -22.51 78.28
C MET A 1 -0.41 -21.74 77.23
N PRO A 2 -0.60 -22.31 76.03
CA PRO A 2 -0.25 -21.70 74.74
C PRO A 2 -1.49 -21.18 73.95
N ARG A 3 -1.34 -20.32 72.93
CA ARG A 3 -1.15 -20.72 71.52
C ARG A 3 -0.54 -19.59 70.66
N HIS A 4 0.53 -19.94 69.94
CA HIS A 4 1.14 -19.19 68.83
C HIS A 4 0.42 -19.45 67.50
N SER A 5 0.81 -18.63 66.50
CA SER A 5 0.85 -18.89 65.04
C SER A 5 -0.32 -18.32 64.24
N SER A 6 -0.11 -17.19 63.54
CA SER A 6 0.55 -17.07 62.22
C SER A 6 -0.37 -17.57 61.09
N PHE A 7 -0.81 -16.66 60.21
CA PHE A 7 -0.31 -16.62 58.83
C PHE A 7 -0.93 -15.44 58.08
N VAL A 8 -0.05 -14.62 57.50
CA VAL A 8 -0.33 -13.70 56.42
C VAL A 8 -1.07 -14.44 55.30
N PHE A 9 -2.23 -13.95 54.87
CA PHE A 9 -2.78 -14.30 53.56
C PHE A 9 -3.00 -13.01 52.76
N LEU A 10 -1.89 -12.55 52.17
CA LEU A 10 -1.89 -11.91 50.86
C LEU A 10 -2.67 -12.80 49.88
N LEU A 11 -3.69 -12.29 49.18
CA LEU A 11 -3.83 -12.61 47.75
C LEU A 11 -4.74 -11.62 47.00
N VAL A 12 -4.08 -10.68 46.34
CA VAL A 12 -4.28 -10.32 44.93
C VAL A 12 -5.68 -9.83 44.53
N LEU A 13 -5.80 -8.51 44.64
CA LEU A 13 -6.28 -7.57 43.62
C LEU A 13 -6.30 -8.16 42.19
N ALA A 14 -7.43 -8.72 41.76
CA ALA A 14 -7.69 -8.95 40.35
C ALA A 14 -8.24 -7.66 39.73
N LEU A 15 -7.36 -6.69 39.50
CA LEU A 15 -7.62 -5.68 38.48
C LEU A 15 -7.72 -6.44 37.16
N VAL A 16 -8.94 -6.73 36.73
CA VAL A 16 -9.23 -7.01 35.32
C VAL A 16 -9.08 -5.67 34.59
N ALA A 17 -7.83 -5.20 34.51
CA ALA A 17 -7.46 -4.25 33.49
C ALA A 17 -7.69 -4.99 32.18
N ARG A 18 -8.79 -4.68 31.49
CA ARG A 18 -8.86 -4.92 30.07
C ARG A 18 -7.65 -4.19 29.51
N ALA A 19 -6.61 -4.93 29.17
CA ALA A 19 -5.52 -4.42 28.37
C ALA A 19 -6.16 -4.03 27.03
N GLU A 20 -6.69 -2.83 26.97
CA GLU A 20 -6.92 -2.14 25.72
C GLU A 20 -5.52 -2.08 25.10
N THR A 21 -5.29 -2.98 24.14
CA THR A 21 -3.98 -3.12 23.52
C THR A 21 -3.72 -1.81 22.79
N LEU A 22 -3.00 -0.90 23.45
CA LEU A 22 -2.54 0.32 22.84
C LEU A 22 -1.67 -0.09 21.66
N ASP A 23 -2.18 0.15 20.46
CA ASP A 23 -1.48 -0.23 19.25
C ASP A 23 -0.15 0.51 19.17
N ARG A 24 0.91 -0.22 18.83
CA ARG A 24 2.27 0.32 18.86
C ARG A 24 2.44 1.24 17.67
N ILE A 25 2.97 2.43 17.91
CA ILE A 25 3.36 3.34 16.83
C ILE A 25 4.54 2.72 16.09
N ALA A 26 4.41 2.55 14.77
CA ALA A 26 5.49 2.10 13.90
C ALA A 26 6.20 3.30 13.28
N VAL A 27 5.44 4.25 12.73
CA VAL A 27 5.98 5.46 12.10
C VAL A 27 5.09 6.65 12.45
N THR A 28 5.70 7.81 12.67
CA THR A 28 5.00 9.11 12.69
C THR A 28 5.37 9.88 11.42
N VAL A 29 4.39 10.39 10.69
CA VAL A 29 4.53 11.16 9.45
C VAL A 29 3.84 12.50 9.64
N GLY A 30 4.60 13.54 9.98
CA GLY A 30 4.05 14.82 10.41
C GLY A 30 3.13 14.66 11.62
N LYS A 31 1.82 14.83 11.41
CA LYS A 31 0.78 14.65 12.45
C LYS A 31 0.08 13.30 12.38
N TYR A 32 0.38 12.49 11.37
CA TYR A 32 -0.23 11.18 11.15
C TYR A 32 0.62 10.07 11.78
N VAL A 33 -0.05 9.01 12.22
CA VAL A 33 0.56 7.86 12.87
C VAL A 33 0.20 6.62 12.06
N ILE A 34 1.22 5.84 11.71
CA ILE A 34 1.11 4.50 11.18
C ILE A 34 1.43 3.54 12.32
N SER A 35 0.50 2.64 12.62
CA SER A 35 0.65 1.67 13.70
C SER A 35 1.27 0.35 13.22
N GLU A 36 1.64 -0.51 14.17
CA GLU A 36 2.10 -1.88 13.86
C GLU A 36 0.97 -2.71 13.22
N GLN A 37 -0.28 -2.57 13.66
CA GLN A 37 -1.41 -3.25 13.02
C GLN A 37 -1.65 -2.75 11.60
N ASP A 38 -1.41 -1.48 11.31
CA ASP A 38 -1.48 -0.95 9.93
C ASP A 38 -0.47 -1.66 9.03
N LEU A 39 0.78 -1.85 9.49
CA LEU A 39 1.80 -2.60 8.74
C LEU A 39 1.36 -4.04 8.50
N VAL A 40 0.90 -4.72 9.55
CA VAL A 40 0.46 -6.14 9.45
C VAL A 40 -0.70 -6.29 8.49
N ARG A 41 -1.66 -5.36 8.52
CA ARG A 41 -2.82 -5.36 7.64
C ARG A 41 -2.43 -5.10 6.19
N ASP A 42 -1.56 -4.12 5.94
CA ASP A 42 -1.03 -3.85 4.60
C ASP A 42 -0.31 -5.10 4.03
N ILE A 43 0.60 -5.70 4.79
CA ILE A 43 1.32 -6.92 4.40
C ILE A 43 0.36 -8.04 4.02
N ARG A 44 -0.65 -8.33 4.86
CA ARG A 44 -1.60 -9.42 4.61
C ARG A 44 -2.43 -9.17 3.36
N VAL A 45 -2.94 -7.95 3.18
CA VAL A 45 -3.79 -7.62 2.03
C VAL A 45 -2.97 -7.62 0.73
N SER A 46 -1.76 -7.04 0.73
CA SER A 46 -0.88 -7.08 -0.44
C SER A 46 -0.50 -8.52 -0.80
N ALA A 47 -0.07 -9.34 0.17
CA ALA A 47 0.27 -10.74 -0.08
C ALA A 47 -0.92 -11.54 -0.64
N PHE A 48 -2.12 -11.29 -0.10
CA PHE A 48 -3.35 -11.92 -0.61
C PHE A 48 -3.64 -11.54 -2.07
N LEU A 49 -3.53 -10.26 -2.42
CA LEU A 49 -3.76 -9.77 -3.79
C LEU A 49 -2.73 -10.34 -4.78
N ASP A 50 -1.48 -10.47 -4.34
CA ASP A 50 -0.35 -11.01 -5.11
C ASP A 50 -0.33 -12.54 -5.18
N GLY A 51 -1.20 -13.23 -4.42
CA GLY A 51 -1.22 -14.69 -4.33
C GLY A 51 0.03 -15.28 -3.66
N THR A 52 0.66 -14.54 -2.76
CA THR A 52 1.87 -14.94 -2.04
C THR A 52 1.62 -15.11 -0.54
N ALA A 53 2.56 -15.71 0.18
CA ALA A 53 2.50 -15.81 1.64
C ALA A 53 3.00 -14.50 2.29
N PRO A 54 2.31 -13.97 3.33
CA PRO A 54 2.76 -12.76 4.00
C PRO A 54 4.04 -13.00 4.80
N GLY A 55 5.04 -12.14 4.61
CA GLY A 55 6.26 -12.09 5.43
C GLY A 55 6.21 -10.93 6.42
N PHE A 56 6.60 -11.17 7.68
CA PHE A 56 6.51 -10.16 8.76
C PHE A 56 7.87 -9.77 9.34
N ASP A 57 8.96 -10.12 8.67
CA ASP A 57 10.30 -9.69 9.05
C ASP A 57 10.46 -8.15 8.93
N GLY A 58 11.54 -7.62 9.51
CA GLY A 58 11.84 -6.19 9.48
C GLY A 58 11.90 -5.58 8.09
N THR A 59 12.30 -6.35 7.07
CA THR A 59 12.36 -5.87 5.67
C THR A 59 10.96 -5.70 5.11
N GLN A 60 10.07 -6.68 5.29
CA GLN A 60 8.68 -6.58 4.84
C GLN A 60 7.92 -5.49 5.58
N ARG A 61 8.18 -5.32 6.88
CA ARG A 61 7.61 -4.22 7.68
C ARG A 61 8.08 -2.86 7.19
N ARG A 62 9.35 -2.69 6.84
CA ARG A 62 9.85 -1.43 6.23
C ARG A 62 9.18 -1.16 4.88
N LYS A 63 9.06 -2.16 4.01
CA LYS A 63 8.36 -2.01 2.73
C LYS A 63 6.90 -1.59 2.91
N ALA A 64 6.19 -2.19 3.87
CA ALA A 64 4.83 -1.80 4.21
C ALA A 64 4.75 -0.37 4.75
N ALA A 65 5.67 0.00 5.65
CA ALA A 65 5.76 1.36 6.16
C ALA A 65 5.99 2.38 5.03
N ASP A 66 6.93 2.09 4.12
CA ASP A 66 7.20 2.96 2.97
C ASP A 66 5.95 3.14 2.09
N ARG A 67 5.26 2.05 1.75
CA ARG A 67 3.99 2.15 1.00
C ARG A 67 2.94 3.00 1.72
N LEU A 68 2.81 2.84 3.03
CA LEU A 68 1.79 3.57 3.81
C LEU A 68 2.16 5.05 3.99
N ILE A 69 3.46 5.37 4.07
CA ILE A 69 3.96 6.76 4.04
C ILE A 69 3.60 7.40 2.70
N ASP A 70 3.90 6.74 1.58
CA ASP A 70 3.62 7.29 0.24
C ASP A 70 2.11 7.46 0.02
N GLN A 71 1.31 6.47 0.43
CA GLN A 71 -0.15 6.56 0.43
C GLN A 71 -0.64 7.78 1.21
N TYR A 72 -0.12 7.99 2.42
CA TYR A 72 -0.48 9.14 3.25
C TYR A 72 -0.12 10.45 2.56
N LEU A 73 1.11 10.60 2.08
CA LEU A 73 1.57 11.84 1.43
C LEU A 73 0.73 12.18 0.19
N VAL A 74 0.46 11.19 -0.67
CA VAL A 74 -0.39 11.35 -1.86
C VAL A 74 -1.80 11.78 -1.48
N LEU A 75 -2.43 11.11 -0.52
CA LEU A 75 -3.82 11.42 -0.15
C LEU A 75 -3.95 12.72 0.64
N GLN A 76 -2.91 13.09 1.40
CA GLN A 76 -2.84 14.37 2.08
C GLN A 76 -2.77 15.52 1.07
N ASP A 77 -1.85 15.46 0.11
CA ASP A 77 -1.73 16.46 -0.96
C ASP A 77 -3.00 16.50 -1.82
N ALA A 78 -3.62 15.36 -2.13
CA ALA A 78 -4.92 15.31 -2.81
C ALA A 78 -6.03 16.04 -2.04
N THR A 79 -6.01 15.97 -0.71
CA THR A 79 -6.97 16.68 0.15
C THR A 79 -6.69 18.18 0.15
N GLU A 80 -5.42 18.58 0.26
CA GLU A 80 -4.98 19.99 0.25
C GLU A 80 -5.24 20.67 -1.10
N THR A 81 -5.08 19.95 -2.21
CA THR A 81 -5.36 20.46 -3.56
C THR A 81 -6.81 20.26 -4.00
N HIS A 82 -7.70 19.77 -3.11
CA HIS A 82 -9.10 19.50 -3.41
C HIS A 82 -9.33 18.63 -4.66
N ALA A 83 -8.48 17.62 -4.86
CA ALA A 83 -8.59 16.76 -6.02
C ALA A 83 -9.83 15.85 -5.95
N THR A 84 -10.49 15.67 -7.10
CA THR A 84 -11.63 14.76 -7.20
C THR A 84 -11.15 13.31 -7.21
N LEU A 85 -11.30 12.65 -6.07
CA LEU A 85 -10.94 11.25 -5.87
C LEU A 85 -12.14 10.29 -6.05
N PRO A 86 -11.90 9.03 -6.42
CA PRO A 86 -12.93 8.01 -6.46
C PRO A 86 -13.70 7.88 -5.12
N PRO A 87 -15.05 7.82 -5.17
CA PRO A 87 -15.89 7.66 -3.98
C PRO A 87 -15.77 6.24 -3.37
N ALA A 88 -16.31 6.07 -2.16
CA ALA A 88 -16.16 4.83 -1.38
C ALA A 88 -16.59 3.55 -2.13
N GLY A 89 -17.65 3.62 -2.95
CA GLY A 89 -18.16 2.47 -3.71
C GLY A 89 -17.34 2.07 -4.93
N SER A 90 -16.29 2.82 -5.30
CA SER A 90 -15.53 2.56 -6.54
C SER A 90 -14.74 1.25 -6.52
N ALA A 91 -14.44 0.69 -5.35
CA ALA A 91 -13.72 -0.59 -5.23
C ALA A 91 -14.64 -1.81 -5.36
N THR A 92 -15.96 -1.67 -5.20
CA THR A 92 -16.90 -2.81 -5.22
C THR A 92 -16.80 -3.64 -6.50
N PRO A 93 -16.74 -3.06 -7.72
CA PRO A 93 -16.63 -3.84 -8.95
C PRO A 93 -15.31 -4.63 -9.05
N LEU A 94 -14.26 -4.22 -8.35
CA LEU A 94 -12.95 -4.90 -8.35
C LEU A 94 -12.97 -6.22 -7.59
N LEU A 95 -13.96 -6.44 -6.70
CA LEU A 95 -14.10 -7.71 -6.00
C LEU A 95 -14.57 -8.84 -6.93
N THR A 96 -15.32 -8.54 -7.99
CA THR A 96 -15.84 -9.55 -8.91
C THR A 96 -14.73 -10.39 -9.56
N PRO A 97 -13.75 -9.81 -10.27
CA PRO A 97 -12.66 -10.59 -10.85
C PRO A 97 -11.77 -11.26 -9.80
N LEU A 98 -11.70 -10.70 -8.58
CA LEU A 98 -10.94 -11.31 -7.47
C LEU A 98 -11.63 -12.57 -6.95
N LYS A 99 -12.95 -12.52 -6.73
CA LYS A 99 -13.77 -13.67 -6.31
C LYS A 99 -13.79 -14.77 -7.38
N ALA A 100 -13.76 -14.39 -8.66
CA ALA A 100 -13.71 -15.32 -9.79
C ALA A 100 -12.43 -16.19 -9.83
N ARG A 101 -11.40 -15.87 -9.02
CA ARG A 101 -10.20 -16.72 -8.86
C ARG A 101 -10.46 -17.99 -8.03
N TYR A 102 -11.60 -18.06 -7.34
CA TYR A 102 -11.99 -19.16 -6.45
C TYR A 102 -13.17 -19.93 -7.05
N ALA A 103 -13.26 -21.24 -6.78
CA ALA A 103 -14.32 -22.06 -7.36
C ALA A 103 -15.69 -21.77 -6.72
N SER A 104 -15.71 -21.19 -5.52
CA SER A 104 -16.93 -20.79 -4.83
C SER A 104 -16.73 -19.62 -3.87
N GLU A 105 -17.84 -18.99 -3.48
CA GLU A 105 -17.84 -17.96 -2.42
C GLU A 105 -17.35 -18.52 -1.07
N ALA A 106 -17.59 -19.81 -0.78
CA ALA A 106 -17.10 -20.46 0.43
C ALA A 106 -15.57 -20.58 0.44
N GLU A 107 -14.97 -20.93 -0.71
CA GLU A 107 -13.51 -20.97 -0.85
C GLU A 107 -12.87 -19.59 -0.76
N TYR A 108 -13.51 -18.58 -1.36
CA TYR A 108 -13.06 -17.19 -1.24
C TYR A 108 -13.04 -16.74 0.23
N ARG A 109 -14.11 -17.00 0.99
CA ARG A 109 -14.16 -16.66 2.42
C ARG A 109 -13.12 -17.42 3.23
N ALA A 110 -12.96 -18.72 2.97
CA ALA A 110 -11.92 -19.51 3.62
C ALA A 110 -10.51 -18.97 3.32
N ALA A 111 -10.27 -18.43 2.12
CA ALA A 111 -9.02 -17.79 1.76
C ALA A 111 -8.80 -16.47 2.51
N LEU A 112 -9.84 -15.63 2.65
CA LEU A 112 -9.78 -14.41 3.47
C LEU A 112 -9.48 -14.74 4.95
N ASP A 113 -10.17 -15.73 5.51
CA ASP A 113 -9.99 -16.19 6.88
C ASP A 113 -8.56 -16.71 7.11
N LYS A 114 -8.05 -17.53 6.18
CA LYS A 114 -6.68 -18.03 6.21
C LYS A 114 -5.65 -16.90 6.14
N ALA A 115 -5.91 -15.87 5.34
CA ALA A 115 -5.07 -14.69 5.24
C ALA A 115 -5.24 -13.71 6.42
N GLY A 116 -6.27 -13.90 7.25
CA GLY A 116 -6.57 -13.02 8.38
C GLY A 116 -6.94 -11.61 7.94
N ILE A 117 -7.69 -11.48 6.84
CA ILE A 117 -8.19 -10.22 6.27
C ILE A 117 -9.72 -10.27 6.13
N SER A 118 -10.36 -9.11 6.03
CA SER A 118 -11.80 -8.99 5.79
C SER A 118 -12.09 -8.40 4.41
N ASP A 119 -13.29 -8.64 3.88
CA ASP A 119 -13.77 -7.98 2.66
C ASP A 119 -13.68 -6.45 2.75
N ALA A 120 -14.03 -5.87 3.91
CA ALA A 120 -13.94 -4.43 4.13
C ALA A 120 -12.49 -3.92 4.10
N GLY A 121 -11.55 -4.67 4.68
CA GLY A 121 -10.12 -4.35 4.63
C GLY A 121 -9.57 -4.40 3.20
N LEU A 122 -9.99 -5.41 2.44
CA LEU A 122 -9.65 -5.58 1.03
C LEU A 122 -10.20 -4.45 0.16
N GLN A 123 -11.49 -4.11 0.33
CA GLN A 123 -12.11 -2.98 -0.38
C GLN A 123 -11.42 -1.66 -0.05
N THR A 124 -11.05 -1.43 1.21
CA THR A 124 -10.33 -0.22 1.64
C THR A 124 -8.98 -0.10 0.93
N HIS A 125 -8.24 -1.21 0.83
CA HIS A 125 -6.95 -1.23 0.14
C HIS A 125 -7.11 -0.99 -1.36
N LEU A 126 -8.07 -1.66 -2.01
CA LEU A 126 -8.38 -1.47 -3.44
C LEU A 126 -8.82 -0.03 -3.76
N LEU A 127 -9.66 0.57 -2.90
CA LEU A 127 -10.08 1.95 -3.04
C LEU A 127 -8.89 2.91 -2.91
N THR A 128 -7.97 2.64 -1.98
CA THR A 128 -6.76 3.44 -1.81
C THR A 128 -5.89 3.40 -3.06
N GLY A 129 -5.68 2.21 -3.64
CA GLY A 129 -4.98 2.05 -4.92
C GLY A 129 -5.65 2.82 -6.07
N LEU A 130 -6.98 2.76 -6.18
CA LEU A 130 -7.73 3.54 -7.18
C LEU A 130 -7.57 5.06 -7.00
N ARG A 131 -7.57 5.53 -5.75
CA ARG A 131 -7.40 6.94 -5.42
C ARG A 131 -6.01 7.43 -5.77
N MET A 132 -4.97 6.66 -5.42
CA MET A 132 -3.60 6.97 -5.82
C MET A 132 -3.49 7.02 -7.35
N LEU A 133 -3.97 5.99 -8.06
CA LEU A 133 -3.91 5.96 -9.52
C LEU A 133 -4.63 7.16 -10.15
N ARG A 134 -5.82 7.51 -9.67
CA ARG A 134 -6.56 8.67 -10.16
C ARG A 134 -5.80 9.96 -9.89
N TYR A 135 -5.29 10.14 -8.67
CA TYR A 135 -4.57 11.35 -8.29
C TYR A 135 -3.32 11.54 -9.15
N THR A 136 -2.50 10.50 -9.28
CA THR A 136 -1.27 10.51 -10.07
C THR A 136 -1.56 10.92 -11.53
N ASN A 137 -2.61 10.36 -12.13
CA ASN A 137 -3.01 10.73 -13.49
C ASN A 137 -3.51 12.16 -13.62
N VAL A 138 -4.22 12.70 -12.63
CA VAL A 138 -4.73 14.09 -12.70
C VAL A 138 -3.62 15.11 -12.45
N ARG A 139 -2.72 14.82 -11.50
CA ARG A 139 -1.67 15.75 -11.10
C ARG A 139 -0.51 15.81 -12.09
N PHE A 140 0.01 14.66 -12.50
CA PHE A 140 1.30 14.59 -13.21
C PHE A 140 1.13 14.39 -14.71
N ARG A 141 0.16 13.58 -15.16
CA ARG A 141 0.00 13.25 -16.59
C ARG A 141 -0.17 14.48 -17.50
N PRO A 142 -0.94 15.53 -17.14
CA PRO A 142 -1.10 16.71 -18.00
C PRO A 142 0.20 17.50 -18.25
N GLN A 143 1.23 17.27 -17.43
CA GLN A 143 2.51 17.94 -17.55
C GLN A 143 3.47 17.20 -18.50
N MET A 144 3.11 15.99 -18.93
CA MET A 144 3.96 15.15 -19.78
C MET A 144 3.87 15.63 -21.23
N GLN A 145 5.00 16.06 -21.78
CA GLN A 145 5.15 16.35 -23.20
C GLN A 145 6.05 15.29 -23.82
N VAL A 146 5.49 14.49 -24.72
CA VAL A 146 6.21 13.43 -25.42
C VAL A 146 6.60 13.95 -26.80
N SER A 147 7.92 14.05 -27.06
CA SER A 147 8.44 14.45 -28.37
C SER A 147 8.59 13.24 -29.30
N GLU A 148 8.64 13.51 -30.61
CA GLU A 148 8.89 12.50 -31.64
C GLU A 148 10.21 11.74 -31.39
N GLU A 149 11.25 12.48 -31.03
CA GLU A 149 12.57 11.94 -30.73
C GLU A 149 12.52 11.04 -29.49
N GLY A 150 11.77 11.44 -28.46
CA GLY A 150 11.56 10.65 -27.26
C GLY A 150 10.82 9.33 -27.55
N LEU A 151 9.80 9.37 -28.41
CA LEU A 151 9.08 8.16 -28.83
C LEU A 151 10.00 7.17 -29.54
N ARG A 152 10.81 7.66 -30.49
CA ARG A 152 11.73 6.82 -31.26
C ARG A 152 12.80 6.20 -30.36
N ALA A 153 13.42 7.00 -29.49
CA ALA A 153 14.42 6.52 -28.55
C ALA A 153 13.82 5.48 -27.57
N TYR A 154 12.59 5.70 -27.10
CA TYR A 154 11.92 4.75 -26.22
C TYR A 154 11.59 3.44 -26.93
N PHE A 155 11.11 3.50 -28.18
CA PHE A 155 10.85 2.32 -29.00
C PHE A 155 12.14 1.51 -29.25
N GLU A 156 13.24 2.16 -29.61
CA GLU A 156 14.55 1.49 -29.80
C GLU A 156 15.04 0.81 -28.52
N ALA A 157 14.88 1.48 -27.36
CA ALA A 157 15.20 0.89 -26.06
C ALA A 157 14.33 -0.33 -25.74
N LEU A 158 13.03 -0.29 -26.06
CA LEU A 158 12.10 -1.40 -25.86
C LEU A 158 12.47 -2.63 -26.70
N MET A 159 12.82 -2.39 -27.98
CA MET A 159 13.26 -3.45 -28.90
C MET A 159 14.60 -4.06 -28.48
N SER A 160 15.51 -3.23 -27.95
CA SER A 160 16.81 -3.70 -27.44
C SER A 160 16.67 -4.59 -26.19
N GLN A 161 15.68 -4.30 -25.35
CA GLN A 161 15.38 -5.12 -24.16
C GLN A 161 14.64 -6.43 -24.50
N ASN A 162 13.97 -6.49 -25.66
CA ASN A 162 13.18 -7.63 -26.11
C ASN A 162 13.59 -8.06 -27.52
N PRO A 163 14.80 -8.62 -27.72
CA PRO A 163 15.31 -8.96 -29.05
C PRO A 163 14.50 -10.04 -29.78
N ASN A 164 13.66 -10.79 -29.05
CA ASN A 164 12.76 -11.81 -29.60
C ASN A 164 11.35 -11.28 -29.89
N ALA A 165 11.09 -10.00 -29.65
CA ALA A 165 9.80 -9.40 -29.97
C ALA A 165 9.53 -9.46 -31.49
N PRO A 166 8.26 -9.64 -31.92
CA PRO A 166 7.91 -9.54 -33.32
C PRO A 166 8.44 -8.23 -33.90
N ALA A 167 8.93 -8.27 -35.14
CA ALA A 167 9.36 -7.07 -35.86
C ALA A 167 8.15 -6.20 -36.18
N GLN A 168 7.71 -5.40 -35.19
CA GLN A 168 6.73 -4.33 -35.38
C GLN A 168 7.47 -3.07 -35.80
N SER A 169 6.88 -2.31 -36.72
CA SER A 169 7.42 -1.00 -37.05
C SER A 169 7.09 0.03 -35.95
N PHE A 170 7.88 1.09 -35.89
CA PHE A 170 7.59 2.23 -35.02
C PHE A 170 6.20 2.83 -35.33
N GLU A 171 5.83 2.94 -36.61
CA GLU A 171 4.55 3.52 -37.02
C GLU A 171 3.35 2.69 -36.53
N GLU A 172 3.42 1.37 -36.61
CA GLU A 172 2.36 0.47 -36.12
C GLU A 172 2.23 0.49 -34.58
N SER A 173 3.33 0.71 -33.88
CA SER A 173 3.38 0.69 -32.41
C SER A 173 3.30 2.09 -31.78
N ARG A 174 3.30 3.16 -32.58
CA ARG A 174 3.43 4.56 -32.14
C ARG A 174 2.50 4.92 -30.98
N GLY A 175 1.20 4.62 -31.10
CA GLY A 175 0.23 4.93 -30.05
C GLY A 175 0.44 4.14 -28.76
N GLN A 176 0.95 2.90 -28.85
CA GLN A 176 1.31 2.11 -27.68
C GLN A 176 2.58 2.64 -27.02
N VAL A 177 3.60 2.98 -27.82
CA VAL A 177 4.86 3.58 -27.37
C VAL A 177 4.58 4.89 -26.65
N GLU A 178 3.75 5.76 -27.22
CA GLU A 178 3.35 7.03 -26.61
C GLU A 178 2.65 6.83 -25.27
N LYS A 179 1.71 5.89 -25.21
CA LYS A 179 1.03 5.56 -23.95
C LYS A 179 2.01 5.07 -22.88
N LEU A 180 2.87 4.11 -23.22
CA LEU A 180 3.84 3.53 -22.29
C LEU A 180 4.86 4.55 -21.80
N LEU A 181 5.38 5.39 -22.70
CA LEU A 181 6.32 6.45 -22.34
C LEU A 181 5.65 7.49 -21.44
N THR A 182 4.41 7.89 -21.76
CA THR A 182 3.63 8.81 -20.92
C THR A 182 3.41 8.20 -19.54
N ASP A 183 3.03 6.92 -19.46
CA ASP A 183 2.80 6.22 -18.20
C ASP A 183 4.11 6.16 -17.37
N GLN A 184 5.24 5.83 -18.00
CA GLN A 184 6.55 5.81 -17.33
C GLN A 184 6.96 7.18 -16.81
N GLN A 185 6.87 8.24 -17.62
CA GLN A 185 7.23 9.59 -17.20
C GLN A 185 6.30 10.12 -16.09
N THR A 186 5.02 9.75 -16.14
CA THR A 186 4.05 10.05 -15.08
C THR A 186 4.46 9.40 -13.77
N MET A 187 4.87 8.12 -13.78
CA MET A 187 5.34 7.43 -12.57
C MET A 187 6.65 8.04 -12.06
N GLN A 188 7.60 8.37 -12.94
CA GLN A 188 8.84 9.05 -12.53
C GLN A 188 8.56 10.38 -11.83
N SER A 189 7.59 11.15 -12.35
CA SER A 189 7.19 12.43 -11.74
C SER A 189 6.58 12.25 -10.35
N LEU A 190 5.81 11.18 -10.14
CA LEU A 190 5.31 10.79 -8.82
C LEU A 190 6.46 10.46 -7.87
N ASP A 191 7.43 9.66 -8.32
CA ASP A 191 8.58 9.24 -7.50
C ASP A 191 9.45 10.44 -7.08
N ASP A 192 9.73 11.35 -8.02
CA ASP A 192 10.49 12.57 -7.75
C ASP A 192 9.75 13.48 -6.76
N TRP A 193 8.44 13.61 -6.92
CA TRP A 193 7.59 14.36 -6.00
C TRP A 193 7.55 13.71 -4.61
N LEU A 194 7.37 12.39 -4.51
CA LEU A 194 7.38 11.66 -3.23
C LEU A 194 8.73 11.82 -2.50
N LYS A 195 9.84 11.77 -3.24
CA LYS A 195 11.18 11.99 -2.68
C LYS A 195 11.31 13.39 -2.07
N MET A 196 10.82 14.42 -2.76
CA MET A 196 10.78 15.78 -2.25
C MET A 196 9.91 15.87 -0.98
N MET A 197 8.67 15.37 -1.04
CA MET A 197 7.73 15.42 0.10
C MET A 197 8.25 14.68 1.34
N ARG A 198 8.93 13.54 1.16
CA ARG A 198 9.58 12.80 2.26
C ARG A 198 10.73 13.60 2.88
N GLY A 199 11.42 14.44 2.10
CA GLY A 199 12.46 15.34 2.60
C GLY A 199 11.91 16.53 3.39
N GLU A 200 10.71 16.99 3.05
CA GLU A 200 10.03 18.12 3.70
C GLU A 200 9.18 17.71 4.90
N THR A 201 8.78 16.44 4.98
CA THR A 201 7.92 15.91 6.03
C THR A 201 8.74 15.23 7.12
N GLN A 202 8.47 15.55 8.39
CA GLN A 202 9.08 14.82 9.50
C GLN A 202 8.58 13.37 9.54
N ILE A 203 9.47 12.41 9.26
CA ILE A 203 9.19 10.98 9.32
C ILE A 203 10.05 10.34 10.41
N LEU A 204 9.41 9.77 11.43
CA LEU A 204 10.08 9.15 12.57
C LEU A 204 9.71 7.67 12.68
N TYR A 205 10.67 6.78 12.44
CA TYR A 205 10.50 5.34 12.63
C TYR A 205 10.71 4.95 14.09
N ARG A 206 9.86 4.04 14.59
CA ARG A 206 10.05 3.36 15.87
C ARG A 206 10.76 2.03 15.62
N GLU A 207 12.08 2.07 15.62
CA GLU A 207 12.96 0.95 15.23
C GLU A 207 12.63 -0.40 15.89
N ALA A 208 12.08 -0.39 17.11
CA ALA A 208 11.66 -1.63 17.79
C ALA A 208 10.62 -2.46 17.00
N VAL A 209 9.82 -1.81 16.13
CA VAL A 209 8.81 -2.49 15.30
C VAL A 209 9.42 -3.17 14.07
N PHE A 210 10.65 -2.80 13.68
CA PHE A 210 11.31 -3.25 12.44
C PHE A 210 12.49 -4.20 12.66
N ARG A 211 12.63 -4.73 13.88
CA ARG A 211 13.65 -5.73 14.22
C ARG A 211 13.16 -7.14 13.97
#